data_AF-A0A4P7Z7M7-F1
#
_entry.id   AF-A0A4P7Z7M7-F1
#
_cell.length_a   1.000
_cell.length_b   1.000
_cell.length_c   1.000
_cell.angle_alpha   90.00
_cell.angle_beta   90.00
_cell.angle_gamma   90.00
#
_symmetry.space_group_name_H-M   'P 1'
#
loop_
_entity.id
_entity.type
_entity.pdbx_description
1 polymer ?
#
loop_
_entity_poly.entity_id
_entity_poly.type
_entity_poly.pdbx_seq_one_letter_code
_entity_poly.pdbx_strand_id
1 'polypeptide(L)'
;MVSVEASAPGWARRVVDDLNAELDRLRSQRRNAPVPLPSFSKADLPAAPSYPRCMIFVPDEAGGATPAFSDGTTWRRVADRAIVS
;
A
#
# COMPACT_ATOMS: atom_id res chain seq x y z
N MET A 1 16.13 9.15 11.06
CA MET A 1 16.72 8.46 12.23
C MET A 1 16.63 9.45 13.37
N VAL A 2 16.20 9.02 14.55
CA VAL A 2 16.16 9.88 15.73
C VAL A 2 17.59 10.04 16.23
N SER A 3 17.99 11.27 16.56
CA SER A 3 19.36 11.58 17.02
C SER A 3 19.33 12.10 18.44
N VAL A 4 20.41 11.85 19.17
CA VAL A 4 20.62 12.34 20.53
C VAL A 4 22.03 12.93 20.63
N GLU A 5 22.19 13.93 21.48
CA GLU A 5 23.47 14.61 21.66
C GLU A 5 24.55 13.65 22.17
N ALA A 6 25.78 13.85 21.71
CA ALA A 6 26.93 13.04 22.10
C ALA A 6 27.28 13.15 23.59
N SER A 7 26.73 14.11 24.34
CA SER A 7 26.94 14.27 25.79
C SER A 7 25.87 13.57 26.65
N ALA A 8 24.81 13.02 26.04
CA ALA A 8 23.66 12.49 26.77
C ALA A 8 24.02 11.34 27.74
N PRO A 9 23.19 11.07 28.75
CA PRO A 9 23.37 9.89 29.59
C PRO A 9 23.35 8.58 28.77
N GLY A 10 24.08 7.56 29.22
CA GLY A 10 24.16 6.27 28.51
C GLY A 10 22.80 5.56 28.34
N TRP A 11 21.86 5.77 29.27
CA TRP A 11 20.49 5.26 29.11
C TRP A 11 19.74 5.92 27.96
N ALA A 12 19.96 7.23 27.72
CA ALA A 12 19.27 7.97 26.68
C ALA A 12 19.75 7.55 25.28
N ARG A 13 21.06 7.31 25.13
CA ARG A 13 21.61 6.75 23.88
C ARG A 13 21.05 5.36 23.60
N ARG A 14 21.01 4.46 24.60
CA ARG A 14 20.42 3.13 24.45
C ARG A 14 18.95 3.17 24.00
N VAL A 15 18.14 4.02 24.61
CA VAL A 15 16.72 4.18 24.20
C VAL A 15 16.60 4.64 22.75
N VAL A 16 17.47 5.56 22.30
CA VAL A 16 17.46 6.08 20.93
C VAL A 16 17.92 5.02 19.93
N ASP A 17 18.92 4.22 20.29
CA ASP A 17 19.40 3.11 19.46
C ASP A 17 18.31 2.04 19.31
N ASP A 18 17.68 1.63 20.42
CA ASP A 18 16.57 0.67 20.42
C ASP A 18 15.39 1.16 19.59
N LEU A 19 15.04 2.45 19.72
CA LEU A 19 13.98 3.08 18.93
C LEU A 19 14.30 3.09 17.43
N ASN A 20 15.54 3.44 17.06
CA ASN A 20 15.95 3.45 15.65
C ASN A 20 15.95 2.04 15.06
N ALA A 21 16.45 1.04 15.80
CA ALA A 21 16.42 -0.35 15.39
C ALA A 21 14.98 -0.84 15.17
N GLU A 22 14.06 -0.48 16.05
CA GLU A 22 12.66 -0.85 15.93
C GLU A 22 11.98 -0.15 14.74
N LEU A 23 12.25 1.14 14.53
CA LEU A 23 11.76 1.85 13.35
C LEU A 23 12.25 1.22 12.05
N ASP A 24 13.51 0.78 12.00
CA ASP A 24 14.07 0.12 10.82
C ASP A 24 13.49 -1.28 10.63
N ARG A 25 13.22 -2.03 11.71
CA ARG A 25 12.49 -3.29 11.67
C ARG A 25 11.10 -3.10 11.08
N LEU A 26 10.32 -2.15 11.58
CA LEU A 26 8.96 -1.86 11.10
C LEU A 26 8.95 -1.41 9.63
N ARG A 27 9.92 -0.58 9.24
CA ARG A 27 10.09 -0.15 7.84
C ARG A 27 10.52 -1.30 6.93
N SER A 28 11.39 -2.18 7.39
CA SER A 28 11.82 -3.39 6.66
C SER A 28 10.65 -4.36 6.48
N GLN A 29 9.87 -4.59 7.53
CA GLN A 29 8.69 -5.44 7.47
C GLN A 29 7.65 -4.92 6.47
N ARG A 30 7.43 -3.59 6.39
CA ARG A 30 6.59 -3.00 5.34
C ARG A 30 7.20 -3.05 3.94
N ARG A 31 8.53 -3.02 3.80
CA ARG A 31 9.21 -3.15 2.50
C ARG A 31 9.11 -4.57 1.92
N ASN A 32 9.02 -5.58 2.77
CA ASN A 32 8.97 -6.99 2.37
C ASN A 32 7.58 -7.64 2.51
N ALA A 33 6.54 -6.85 2.82
CA ALA A 33 5.16 -7.32 2.86
C ALA A 33 4.49 -7.12 1.49
N PRO A 34 3.53 -7.99 1.10
CA PRO A 34 2.68 -7.72 -0.05
C PRO A 34 2.00 -6.35 0.08
N VAL A 35 1.89 -5.63 -1.03
CA VAL A 35 1.18 -4.34 -1.08
C VAL A 35 -0.33 -4.62 -1.09
N PRO A 36 -1.09 -4.20 -0.08
CA PRO A 36 -2.54 -4.36 -0.09
C PRO A 36 -3.16 -3.40 -1.11
N LEU A 37 -4.10 -3.90 -1.92
CA LEU A 37 -4.87 -3.07 -2.84
C LEU A 37 -6.12 -2.54 -2.11
N PRO A 38 -6.46 -1.25 -2.28
CA PRO A 38 -7.76 -0.74 -1.85
C PRO A 38 -8.90 -1.55 -2.49
N SER A 39 -9.87 -1.97 -1.68
CA SER A 39 -10.98 -2.82 -2.10
C SER A 39 -12.22 -1.97 -2.35
N PHE A 40 -12.84 -2.11 -3.52
CA PHE A 40 -14.09 -1.44 -3.89
C PHE A 40 -15.04 -2.46 -4.49
N SER A 41 -16.34 -2.39 -4.15
CA SER A 41 -17.33 -3.18 -4.87
C SER A 41 -17.42 -2.68 -6.31
N LYS A 42 -17.83 -3.55 -7.22
CA LYS A 42 -18.09 -3.18 -8.61
C LYS A 42 -19.09 -2.02 -8.71
N ALA A 43 -20.09 -1.99 -7.83
CA ALA A 43 -21.13 -0.97 -7.85
C ALA A 43 -20.64 0.41 -7.35
N ASP A 44 -19.53 0.46 -6.61
CA ASP A 44 -19.01 1.67 -5.96
C ASP A 44 -17.54 1.91 -6.34
N LEU A 45 -17.25 1.78 -7.63
CA LEU A 45 -15.92 2.08 -8.16
C LEU A 45 -15.70 3.61 -8.20
N PRO A 46 -14.56 4.11 -7.71
CA PRO A 46 -14.21 5.51 -7.86
C PRO A 46 -14.05 5.87 -9.35
N ALA A 47 -14.20 7.15 -9.71
CA ALA A 47 -14.03 7.59 -11.09
C ALA A 47 -12.63 7.29 -11.61
N ALA A 48 -12.50 6.33 -12.54
CA ALA A 48 -11.22 5.89 -13.08
C ALA A 48 -10.34 7.02 -13.65
N PRO A 49 -10.88 8.06 -14.33
CA PRO A 49 -10.08 9.19 -14.82
C PRO A 49 -9.34 9.98 -13.75
N SER A 50 -9.81 9.96 -12.50
CA SER A 50 -9.13 10.64 -11.37
C SER A 50 -7.93 9.85 -10.84
N TYR A 51 -7.77 8.58 -11.26
CA TYR A 51 -6.78 7.65 -10.72
C TYR A 51 -6.00 6.90 -11.82
N PRO A 52 -5.45 7.57 -12.85
CA PRO A 52 -4.76 6.89 -13.93
C PRO A 52 -3.53 6.11 -13.40
N ARG A 53 -3.32 4.88 -13.88
CA ARG A 53 -2.21 3.99 -13.47
C ARG A 53 -2.28 3.50 -12.02
N CYS A 54 -3.40 3.68 -11.33
CA CYS A 54 -3.64 3.12 -10.01
C CYS A 54 -4.20 1.70 -10.08
N MET A 55 -4.09 0.96 -8.96
CA MET A 55 -4.55 -0.41 -8.78
C MET A 55 -5.59 -0.50 -7.65
N ILE A 56 -6.59 -1.36 -7.82
CA ILE A 56 -7.61 -1.68 -6.81
C ILE A 56 -7.90 -3.20 -6.82
N PHE A 57 -8.62 -3.67 -5.82
CA PHE A 57 -9.21 -5.00 -5.78
C PHE A 57 -10.74 -4.91 -5.85
N VAL A 58 -11.36 -5.77 -6.66
CA VAL A 58 -12.82 -5.85 -6.83
C VAL A 58 -13.27 -7.24 -6.39
N PRO A 59 -13.91 -7.37 -5.21
CA PRO A 59 -14.25 -8.67 -4.64
C PRO A 59 -15.46 -9.34 -5.31
N ASP A 60 -16.34 -8.57 -5.94
CA ASP A 60 -17.66 -8.96 -6.47
C ASP A 60 -17.75 -8.82 -8.00
N GLU A 61 -16.61 -8.92 -8.69
CA GLU A 61 -16.58 -8.97 -10.15
C GLU A 61 -17.24 -10.24 -10.69
N ALA A 62 -17.95 -10.16 -11.83
CA ALA A 62 -18.74 -11.27 -12.36
C ALA A 62 -17.91 -12.56 -12.65
N GLY A 63 -16.64 -12.40 -13.03
CA GLY A 63 -15.70 -13.51 -13.25
C GLY A 63 -15.02 -14.04 -11.99
N GLY A 64 -15.41 -13.54 -10.81
CA GLY A 64 -14.75 -13.78 -9.52
C GLY A 64 -13.83 -12.62 -9.12
N ALA A 65 -13.52 -12.57 -7.82
CA ALA A 65 -12.72 -11.51 -7.22
C ALA A 65 -11.38 -11.29 -7.96
N THR A 66 -11.06 -10.04 -8.29
CA THR A 66 -9.93 -9.74 -9.17
C THR A 66 -9.25 -8.41 -8.86
N PRO A 67 -7.92 -8.31 -9.04
CA PRO A 67 -7.24 -7.02 -9.15
C PRO A 67 -7.62 -6.29 -10.44
N ALA A 68 -7.78 -4.97 -10.37
CA ALA A 68 -8.05 -4.10 -11.51
C ALA A 68 -7.13 -2.87 -11.51
N PHE A 69 -6.84 -2.34 -12.70
CA PHE A 69 -6.06 -1.11 -12.90
C PHE A 69 -6.87 -0.07 -13.67
N SER A 70 -6.62 1.20 -13.40
CA SER A 70 -7.21 2.28 -14.20
C SER A 70 -6.33 2.58 -15.42
N ASP A 71 -6.94 2.55 -16.60
CA ASP A 71 -6.32 3.03 -17.85
C ASP A 71 -6.49 4.54 -18.08
N GLY A 72 -7.06 5.26 -17.10
CA GLY A 72 -7.40 6.69 -17.20
C GLY A 72 -8.79 6.96 -17.78
N THR A 73 -9.54 5.92 -18.18
CA THR A 73 -10.93 6.03 -18.64
C THR A 73 -11.83 5.06 -17.87
N THR A 74 -11.38 3.82 -17.68
CA THR A 74 -12.13 2.71 -17.06
C THR A 74 -11.24 1.89 -16.14
N TRP A 75 -11.86 1.15 -15.21
CA TRP A 75 -11.18 0.09 -14.46
C TRP A 75 -11.17 -1.18 -15.30
N ARG A 76 -10.00 -1.77 -15.49
CA ARG A 76 -9.80 -3.00 -16.25
C ARG A 76 -9.23 -4.09 -15.38
N ARG A 77 -9.76 -5.30 -15.51
CA ARG A 77 -9.23 -6.48 -14.84
C ARG A 77 -7.79 -6.74 -15.30
N VAL A 78 -6.94 -7.16 -14.38
CA VAL A 78 -5.54 -7.46 -14.72
C VAL A 78 -5.41 -8.69 -15.63
N ALA A 79 -6.28 -9.68 -15.45
CA ALA A 79 -6.18 -10.98 -16.13
C ALA A 79 -6.36 -10.90 -17.66
N ASP A 80 -7.33 -10.12 -18.12
CA ASP A 80 -7.77 -10.10 -19.53
C ASP A 80 -7.92 -8.68 -20.11
N ARG A 81 -7.71 -7.64 -19.30
CA ARG A 81 -7.91 -6.22 -19.65
C ARG A 81 -9.34 -5.87 -20.07
N ALA A 82 -10.31 -6.74 -19.84
CA ALA A 82 -11.71 -6.37 -20.02
C ALA A 82 -12.14 -5.42 -18.90
N ILE A 83 -13.17 -4.62 -19.21
CA ILE A 83 -13.73 -3.64 -18.27
C ILE A 83 -14.39 -4.42 -17.12
N VAL A 84 -14.17 -3.96 -15.89
CA VAL A 84 -14.84 -4.47 -14.68
C VAL A 84 -16.36 -4.33 -14.86
N SER A 85 -17.12 -5.43 -14.70
CA SER A 85 -18.50 -5.58 -15.21
C SER A 85 -19.44 -6.43 -14.37
#